data_AF-A0AAX6MX64-F1
#
_entry.id   AF-A0AAX6MX64-F1
#
_cell.length_a   1.000
_cell.length_b   1.000
_cell.length_c   1.000
_cell.angle_alpha   90.00
_cell.angle_beta   90.00
_cell.angle_gamma   90.00
#
_symmetry.space_group_name_H-M   'P 1'
#
loop_
_entity.id
_entity.type
_entity.pdbx_description
1 polymer ?
#
loop_
_entity_poly.entity_id
_entity_poly.type
_entity_poly.pdbx_seq_one_letter_code
_entity_poly.pdbx_strand_id
1 'polypeptide(L)'
;MPLEHSSEPTQLSRRWLSGGDKVRGVNLGSQFIIEPWMAHDAWSKMGCGNANDEWQCVEALGQDAADSAFKKHWDTWTTQEDITQIKSLGLNTVRIPVGFWLCEDLVNEGEHYPRGGIEYLDRLVGWCADAGIYVIMDLHGGPGAQFPNQQYTGHGVDYPGFYNQDNYERAFKFLEWMTEKIHTNNSYRSVGTLEVMNEPVHAGDYGSEAADMIANYYPKAWDRIRSREDQLGVGTDDRLHIQMMDKSWGSGDPTSNIPDATFALFDDHKYYKWDGSVETTKDGYISAACNDNRGGSDVIVGEWSLSVADSVQFNDEFQIKDRPDQVEWYKKYWAAQAQTFEKSGGWVFWTWKCNWIGGMDEWRWCYQSAVAAGAIPKDAGSAASAYLPLDTSAVSDEVEYCSVFTEDLWETSSSEDEIEPEQCPRFILQHRHKRLEYLGQPGSYDVEYPATWRDDVEEIEDVSSFRYFRREPELLLNFATRLFKSCEEYYQLEQDAETQFLVYRDLATSLPRGDPRISVAEDQLTRIQTRLTWMKQDLHSRVVWAQCSDPEQTSRNFIPIWWLRMWSVKQGIEEEESNHSSSSDYSI
;
A
#
# COMPACT_ATOMS: atom_id res chain seq x y z
N MET A 1 33.46 -16.33 -35.10
CA MET A 1 32.17 -17.02 -34.95
C MET A 1 31.36 -16.20 -33.96
N PRO A 2 30.35 -15.44 -34.38
CA PRO A 2 29.47 -14.75 -33.44
C PRO A 2 28.60 -15.79 -32.76
N LEU A 3 28.59 -15.78 -31.44
CA LEU A 3 27.65 -16.54 -30.63
C LEU A 3 26.26 -15.97 -30.87
N GLU A 4 25.36 -16.79 -31.42
CA GLU A 4 23.94 -16.50 -31.54
C GLU A 4 23.38 -16.29 -30.12
N HIS A 5 22.94 -15.07 -29.83
CA HIS A 5 21.96 -14.84 -28.77
C HIS A 5 20.61 -15.33 -29.29
N SER A 6 20.24 -16.56 -28.95
CA SER A 6 18.85 -17.00 -28.99
C SER A 6 18.08 -16.22 -27.92
N SER A 7 17.53 -15.07 -28.29
CA SER A 7 16.46 -14.42 -27.54
C SER A 7 15.17 -15.19 -27.78
N GLU A 8 15.05 -16.37 -27.18
CA GLU A 8 13.71 -16.87 -26.86
C GLU A 8 13.11 -15.88 -25.86
N PRO A 9 11.93 -15.29 -26.13
CA PRO A 9 11.27 -14.46 -25.14
C PRO A 9 11.01 -15.34 -23.94
N THR A 10 11.50 -14.95 -22.76
CA THR A 10 11.14 -15.57 -21.49
C THR A 10 9.62 -15.65 -21.44
N GLN A 11 9.10 -16.86 -21.64
CA GLN A 11 7.68 -17.18 -21.51
C GLN A 11 7.37 -16.96 -20.04
N LEU A 12 6.82 -15.80 -19.74
CA LEU A 12 6.25 -15.45 -18.45
C LEU A 12 5.47 -16.67 -17.92
N SER A 13 5.77 -17.10 -16.71
CA SER A 13 4.97 -18.04 -15.92
C SER A 13 3.69 -17.34 -15.41
N ARG A 14 2.96 -16.73 -16.35
CA ARG A 14 2.32 -15.38 -16.38
C ARG A 14 1.12 -15.11 -15.45
N ARG A 15 0.65 -16.09 -14.67
CA ARG A 15 -0.64 -16.02 -13.93
C ARG A 15 -0.54 -15.77 -12.43
N TRP A 16 0.68 -15.56 -11.96
CA TRP A 16 0.99 -15.33 -10.56
C TRP A 16 1.75 -14.03 -10.42
N LEU A 17 1.47 -13.27 -9.37
CA LEU A 17 2.45 -12.29 -8.89
C LEU A 17 3.75 -13.03 -8.56
N SER A 18 4.89 -12.47 -8.96
CA SER A 18 6.19 -13.10 -8.73
C SER A 18 6.44 -13.34 -7.23
N GLY A 19 6.84 -14.55 -6.86
CA GLY A 19 7.64 -14.81 -5.64
C GLY A 19 7.19 -14.15 -4.33
N GLY A 20 5.92 -14.26 -3.95
CA GLY A 20 5.43 -13.72 -2.67
C GLY A 20 5.19 -12.21 -2.65
N ASP A 21 5.21 -11.55 -3.82
CA ASP A 21 4.81 -10.16 -3.97
C ASP A 21 3.33 -9.96 -3.60
N LYS A 22 3.04 -8.92 -2.82
CA LYS A 22 1.69 -8.50 -2.45
C LYS A 22 1.00 -7.76 -3.59
N VAL A 23 -0.32 -7.88 -3.67
CA VAL A 23 -1.14 -7.04 -4.56
C VAL A 23 -1.02 -5.58 -4.13
N ARG A 24 -0.60 -4.71 -5.05
CA ARG A 24 -0.54 -3.25 -4.88
C ARG A 24 -1.11 -2.62 -6.13
N GLY A 25 -2.41 -2.35 -6.10
CA GLY A 25 -3.15 -1.98 -7.30
C GLY A 25 -4.10 -0.81 -7.16
N VAL A 26 -4.73 -0.50 -8.29
CA VAL A 26 -5.82 0.48 -8.41
C VAL A 26 -6.94 -0.12 -9.24
N ASN A 27 -8.18 0.24 -8.91
CA ASN A 27 -9.33 -0.07 -9.73
C ASN A 27 -9.35 0.86 -10.95
N LEU A 28 -9.74 0.32 -12.11
CA LEU A 28 -10.05 1.13 -13.30
C LEU A 28 -11.55 1.45 -13.32
N GLY A 29 -12.03 2.04 -12.22
CA GLY A 29 -13.41 2.41 -12.03
C GLY A 29 -13.91 3.39 -13.09
N SER A 30 -15.20 3.33 -13.39
CA SER A 30 -15.84 4.08 -14.48
C SER A 30 -15.28 3.83 -15.88
N GLN A 31 -14.45 2.80 -16.11
CA GLN A 31 -14.04 2.44 -17.48
C GLN A 31 -15.16 1.73 -18.23
N PHE A 32 -15.61 0.55 -17.79
CA PHE A 32 -16.63 -0.26 -18.50
C PHE A 32 -17.98 -0.36 -17.78
N ILE A 33 -18.06 0.14 -16.56
CA ILE A 33 -19.31 0.47 -15.88
C ILE A 33 -19.13 1.85 -15.25
N ILE A 34 -19.84 2.85 -15.75
CA ILE A 34 -19.67 4.25 -15.36
C ILE A 34 -20.49 4.56 -14.11
N GLU A 35 -19.81 5.06 -13.08
CA GLU A 35 -20.46 5.62 -11.90
C GLU A 35 -20.47 7.15 -11.97
N PRO A 36 -21.65 7.81 -12.07
CA PRO A 36 -21.72 9.25 -12.28
C PRO A 36 -21.11 10.09 -11.16
N TRP A 37 -21.06 9.58 -9.93
CA TRP A 37 -20.46 10.31 -8.81
C TRP A 37 -18.94 10.47 -8.97
N MET A 38 -18.28 9.52 -9.64
CA MET A 38 -16.83 9.49 -9.89
C MET A 38 -16.47 10.14 -11.23
N ALA A 39 -17.27 9.90 -12.26
CA ALA A 39 -17.03 10.33 -13.64
C ALA A 39 -17.93 11.50 -14.07
N HIS A 40 -18.27 12.41 -13.15
CA HIS A 40 -19.32 13.40 -13.32
C HIS A 40 -19.25 14.21 -14.62
N ASP A 41 -18.12 14.86 -14.94
CA ASP A 41 -18.08 15.66 -16.18
C ASP A 41 -17.97 14.80 -17.44
N ALA A 42 -17.40 13.59 -17.36
CA ALA A 42 -17.39 12.67 -18.50
C ALA A 42 -18.82 12.23 -18.81
N TRP A 43 -19.55 11.81 -17.78
CA TRP A 43 -20.96 11.45 -17.85
C TRP A 43 -21.84 12.57 -18.41
N SER A 44 -21.64 13.80 -17.92
CA SER A 44 -22.33 14.98 -18.42
C SER A 44 -22.00 15.27 -19.90
N LYS A 45 -20.73 15.15 -20.31
CA LYS A 45 -20.28 15.38 -21.70
C LYS A 45 -20.79 14.32 -22.68
N MET A 46 -21.07 13.11 -22.20
CA MET A 46 -21.73 12.05 -22.98
C MET A 46 -23.20 12.37 -23.29
N GLY A 47 -23.78 13.36 -22.61
CA GLY A 47 -25.22 13.66 -22.67
C GLY A 47 -26.04 12.89 -21.63
N CYS A 48 -25.37 12.15 -20.74
CA CYS A 48 -26.01 11.32 -19.72
C CYS A 48 -26.26 12.05 -18.38
N GLY A 49 -26.00 13.35 -18.27
CA GLY A 49 -26.00 14.06 -16.97
C GLY A 49 -27.31 14.02 -16.15
N ASN A 50 -28.43 13.63 -16.76
CA ASN A 50 -29.73 13.44 -16.08
C ASN A 50 -30.08 11.96 -15.85
N ALA A 51 -29.25 11.03 -16.33
CA ALA A 51 -29.42 9.60 -16.15
C ALA A 51 -28.68 9.14 -14.89
N ASN A 52 -29.33 8.27 -14.10
CA ASN A 52 -28.73 7.71 -12.89
C ASN A 52 -27.63 6.69 -13.20
N ASP A 53 -27.78 5.91 -14.27
CA ASP A 53 -26.93 4.76 -14.59
C ASP A 53 -26.82 4.55 -16.11
N GLU A 54 -26.01 3.58 -16.53
CA GLU A 54 -25.79 3.24 -17.93
C GLU A 54 -27.08 2.92 -18.68
N TRP A 55 -27.96 2.16 -18.03
CA TRP A 55 -29.25 1.81 -18.59
C TRP A 55 -30.10 3.03 -18.95
N GLN A 56 -30.31 3.90 -17.98
CA GLN A 56 -31.09 5.12 -18.18
C GLN A 56 -30.43 6.04 -19.21
N CYS A 57 -29.09 6.06 -19.31
CA CYS A 57 -28.44 6.84 -20.35
C CYS A 57 -28.72 6.28 -21.75
N VAL A 58 -28.59 4.96 -21.93
CA VAL A 58 -28.86 4.32 -23.22
C VAL A 58 -30.32 4.51 -23.64
N GLU A 59 -31.25 4.37 -22.70
CA GLU A 59 -32.68 4.63 -22.93
C GLU A 59 -32.93 6.09 -23.35
N ALA A 60 -32.34 7.06 -22.63
CA ALA A 60 -32.57 8.48 -22.87
C ALA A 60 -31.93 8.99 -24.17
N LEU A 61 -30.72 8.54 -24.52
CA LEU A 61 -30.03 8.94 -25.75
C LEU A 61 -30.52 8.19 -26.99
N GLY A 62 -31.01 6.96 -26.79
CA GLY A 62 -31.20 5.99 -27.86
C GLY A 62 -29.89 5.28 -28.23
N GLN A 63 -30.02 4.04 -28.68
CA GLN A 63 -28.91 3.09 -28.80
C GLN A 63 -27.70 3.62 -29.60
N ASP A 64 -27.90 4.10 -30.84
CA ASP A 64 -26.77 4.48 -31.71
C ASP A 64 -26.00 5.70 -31.17
N ALA A 65 -26.70 6.65 -30.54
CA ALA A 65 -26.10 7.82 -29.92
C ALA A 65 -25.36 7.45 -28.63
N ALA A 66 -25.96 6.58 -27.81
CA ALA A 66 -25.32 6.01 -26.64
C ALA A 66 -24.03 5.27 -27.01
N ASP A 67 -24.09 4.30 -27.93
CA ASP A 67 -22.91 3.55 -28.38
C ASP A 67 -21.78 4.46 -28.85
N SER A 68 -22.10 5.54 -29.58
CA SER A 68 -21.12 6.52 -30.02
C SER A 68 -20.49 7.29 -28.86
N ALA A 69 -21.28 7.66 -27.84
CA ALA A 69 -20.80 8.34 -26.65
C ALA A 69 -19.92 7.43 -25.77
N PHE A 70 -20.36 6.19 -25.54
CA PHE A 70 -19.63 5.19 -24.76
C PHE A 70 -18.31 4.79 -25.43
N LYS A 71 -18.28 4.62 -26.75
CA LYS A 71 -17.02 4.38 -27.48
C LYS A 71 -16.00 5.49 -27.29
N LYS A 72 -16.44 6.74 -27.34
CA LYS A 72 -15.55 7.89 -27.08
C LYS A 72 -15.05 7.89 -25.63
N HIS A 73 -15.90 7.54 -24.68
CA HIS A 73 -15.51 7.39 -23.28
C HIS A 73 -14.48 6.28 -23.10
N TRP A 74 -14.75 5.07 -23.58
CA TRP A 74 -13.81 3.94 -23.51
C TRP A 74 -12.46 4.23 -24.17
N ASP A 75 -12.46 5.04 -25.24
CA ASP A 75 -11.25 5.43 -25.95
C ASP A 75 -10.37 6.42 -25.17
N THR A 76 -10.97 7.22 -24.29
CA THR A 76 -10.30 8.39 -23.70
C THR A 76 -10.28 8.41 -22.18
N TRP A 77 -11.11 7.60 -21.51
CA TRP A 77 -11.13 7.48 -20.06
C TRP A 77 -9.82 6.89 -19.61
N THR A 78 -9.52 5.61 -19.83
CA THR A 78 -8.20 5.03 -19.53
C THR A 78 -7.35 4.88 -20.79
N THR A 79 -6.11 5.36 -20.74
CA THR A 79 -5.15 5.42 -21.85
C THR A 79 -3.88 4.63 -21.53
N GLN A 80 -3.01 4.43 -22.52
CA GLN A 80 -1.73 3.76 -22.31
C GLN A 80 -0.81 4.56 -21.36
N GLU A 81 -0.93 5.89 -21.37
CA GLU A 81 -0.23 6.79 -20.45
C GLU A 81 -0.62 6.53 -19.00
N ASP A 82 -1.91 6.25 -18.74
CA ASP A 82 -2.37 5.86 -17.40
C ASP A 82 -1.69 4.57 -16.93
N ILE A 83 -1.66 3.54 -17.78
CA ILE A 83 -1.00 2.25 -17.46
C ILE A 83 0.50 2.45 -17.21
N THR A 84 1.16 3.29 -18.00
CA THR A 84 2.57 3.64 -17.82
C THR A 84 2.80 4.33 -16.48
N GLN A 85 1.89 5.24 -16.10
CA GLN A 85 1.98 5.94 -14.83
C GLN A 85 1.74 5.00 -13.66
N ILE A 86 0.72 4.14 -13.71
CA ILE A 86 0.44 3.11 -12.70
C ILE A 86 1.70 2.29 -12.43
N LYS A 87 2.36 1.79 -13.50
CA LYS A 87 3.62 1.05 -13.35
C LYS A 87 4.74 1.88 -12.73
N SER A 88 4.87 3.15 -13.14
CA SER A 88 5.91 4.05 -12.63
C SER A 88 5.77 4.37 -11.14
N LEU A 89 4.57 4.22 -10.57
CA LEU A 89 4.28 4.44 -9.15
C LEU A 89 4.55 3.20 -8.28
N GLY A 90 5.10 2.14 -8.87
CA GLY A 90 5.40 0.88 -8.19
C GLY A 90 4.19 -0.04 -8.03
N LEU A 91 3.06 0.28 -8.68
CA LEU A 91 1.88 -0.59 -8.68
C LEU A 91 2.08 -1.78 -9.64
N ASN A 92 1.57 -2.93 -9.23
CA ASN A 92 1.74 -4.20 -9.95
C ASN A 92 0.41 -4.81 -10.42
N THR A 93 -0.73 -4.29 -9.96
CA THR A 93 -2.05 -4.85 -10.26
C THR A 93 -3.05 -3.77 -10.68
N VAL A 94 -3.96 -4.13 -11.59
CA VAL A 94 -5.21 -3.39 -11.80
C VAL A 94 -6.41 -4.32 -11.67
N ARG A 95 -7.50 -3.82 -11.08
CA ARG A 95 -8.81 -4.48 -11.11
C ARG A 95 -9.70 -3.77 -12.12
N ILE A 96 -10.35 -4.52 -13.00
CA ILE A 96 -11.14 -3.99 -14.12
C ILE A 96 -12.60 -4.42 -13.97
N PRO A 97 -13.46 -3.54 -13.43
CA PRO A 97 -14.90 -3.72 -13.40
C PRO A 97 -15.49 -3.81 -14.81
N VAL A 98 -16.25 -4.88 -15.10
CA VAL A 98 -16.97 -5.07 -16.37
C VAL A 98 -18.40 -5.56 -16.13
N GLY A 99 -19.33 -5.10 -16.95
CA GLY A 99 -20.71 -5.58 -16.94
C GLY A 99 -20.90 -6.79 -17.84
N PHE A 100 -21.87 -7.66 -17.52
CA PHE A 100 -22.17 -8.83 -18.34
C PHE A 100 -22.50 -8.46 -19.81
N TRP A 101 -23.04 -7.26 -20.03
CA TRP A 101 -23.42 -6.72 -21.33
C TRP A 101 -22.23 -6.49 -22.28
N LEU A 102 -20.99 -6.57 -21.78
CA LEU A 102 -19.80 -6.60 -22.64
C LEU A 102 -19.82 -7.82 -23.59
N CYS A 103 -20.49 -8.90 -23.18
CA CYS A 103 -20.87 -10.00 -24.07
C CYS A 103 -22.28 -9.71 -24.61
N GLU A 104 -22.35 -9.03 -25.75
CA GLU A 104 -23.60 -8.52 -26.32
C GLU A 104 -24.65 -9.63 -26.59
N ASP A 105 -24.22 -10.86 -26.87
CA ASP A 105 -25.10 -12.03 -27.07
C ASP A 105 -25.91 -12.41 -25.82
N LEU A 106 -25.53 -11.90 -24.65
CA LEU A 106 -26.23 -12.14 -23.38
C LEU A 106 -27.25 -11.06 -23.05
N VAL A 107 -27.31 -9.97 -23.80
CA VAL A 107 -28.26 -8.87 -23.60
C VAL A 107 -29.60 -9.24 -24.22
N ASN A 108 -30.66 -9.18 -23.42
CA ASN A 108 -32.01 -9.54 -23.86
C ASN A 108 -32.71 -8.38 -24.57
N GLU A 109 -33.74 -8.69 -25.35
CA GLU A 109 -34.62 -7.67 -25.92
C GLU A 109 -35.27 -6.84 -24.79
N GLY A 110 -35.22 -5.51 -24.93
CA GLY A 110 -35.71 -4.57 -23.92
C GLY A 110 -34.68 -4.20 -22.86
N GLU A 111 -33.46 -4.75 -22.91
CA GLU A 111 -32.34 -4.28 -22.10
C GLU A 111 -31.55 -3.19 -22.81
N HIS A 112 -31.18 -2.15 -22.07
CA HIS A 112 -30.56 -0.94 -22.60
C HIS A 112 -29.11 -0.83 -22.12
N TYR A 113 -28.18 -1.47 -22.82
CA TYR A 113 -26.75 -1.38 -22.48
C TYR A 113 -25.93 -0.89 -23.67
N PRO A 114 -24.78 -0.23 -23.43
CA PRO A 114 -23.91 0.24 -24.50
C PRO A 114 -23.22 -0.92 -25.22
N ARG A 115 -23.06 -0.81 -26.54
CA ARG A 115 -22.45 -1.85 -27.39
C ARG A 115 -21.06 -1.44 -27.91
N GLY A 116 -20.24 -2.44 -28.19
CA GLY A 116 -18.92 -2.31 -28.80
C GLY A 116 -17.76 -2.15 -27.81
N GLY A 117 -17.96 -2.44 -26.53
CA GLY A 117 -16.92 -2.24 -25.50
C GLY A 117 -15.74 -3.22 -25.59
N ILE A 118 -15.92 -4.39 -26.22
CA ILE A 118 -14.95 -5.48 -26.16
C ILE A 118 -13.60 -5.13 -26.79
N GLU A 119 -13.58 -4.36 -27.88
CA GLU A 119 -12.33 -3.94 -28.54
C GLU A 119 -11.47 -3.03 -27.65
N TYR A 120 -12.12 -2.25 -26.79
CA TYR A 120 -11.45 -1.37 -25.83
C TYR A 120 -10.92 -2.14 -24.64
N LEU A 121 -11.63 -3.18 -24.17
CA LEU A 121 -11.12 -4.08 -23.14
C LEU A 121 -9.88 -4.82 -23.66
N ASP A 122 -9.94 -5.41 -24.87
CA ASP A 122 -8.81 -6.10 -25.50
C ASP A 122 -7.56 -5.23 -25.56
N ARG A 123 -7.73 -3.96 -25.93
CA ARG A 123 -6.64 -2.99 -25.99
C ARG A 123 -6.09 -2.66 -24.60
N LEU A 124 -6.96 -2.39 -23.63
CA LEU A 124 -6.58 -2.03 -22.27
C LEU A 124 -5.81 -3.16 -21.57
N VAL A 125 -6.31 -4.39 -21.62
CA VAL A 125 -5.61 -5.54 -21.02
C VAL A 125 -4.29 -5.83 -21.75
N GLY A 126 -4.23 -5.57 -23.06
CA GLY A 126 -3.00 -5.63 -23.84
C GLY A 126 -1.93 -4.68 -23.31
N TRP A 127 -2.30 -3.42 -23.01
CA TRP A 127 -1.40 -2.45 -22.38
C TRP A 127 -0.93 -2.90 -21.00
N CYS A 128 -1.83 -3.42 -20.16
CA CYS A 128 -1.47 -3.97 -18.85
C CYS A 128 -0.46 -5.12 -18.99
N ALA A 129 -0.71 -6.02 -19.94
CA ALA A 129 0.14 -7.17 -20.19
C ALA A 129 1.51 -6.78 -20.77
N ASP A 130 1.60 -5.72 -21.57
CA ASP A 130 2.86 -5.16 -22.08
C ASP A 130 3.66 -4.49 -20.94
N ALA A 131 2.98 -3.86 -19.99
CA ALA A 131 3.59 -3.22 -18.82
C ALA A 131 3.95 -4.20 -17.69
N GLY A 132 3.59 -5.48 -17.81
CA GLY A 132 3.78 -6.47 -16.75
C GLY A 132 2.96 -6.14 -15.50
N ILE A 133 1.70 -5.73 -15.72
CA ILE A 133 0.70 -5.47 -14.68
C ILE A 133 -0.28 -6.65 -14.65
N TYR A 134 -0.45 -7.22 -13.47
CA TYR A 134 -1.43 -8.25 -13.18
C TYR A 134 -2.84 -7.70 -13.26
N VAL A 135 -3.77 -8.46 -13.83
CA VAL A 135 -5.16 -8.03 -13.99
C VAL A 135 -6.10 -8.95 -13.20
N ILE A 136 -6.93 -8.33 -12.37
CA ILE A 136 -8.15 -8.91 -11.81
C ILE A 136 -9.30 -8.47 -12.72
N MET A 137 -9.93 -9.42 -13.41
CA MET A 137 -11.11 -9.18 -14.22
C MET A 137 -12.35 -9.38 -13.37
N ASP A 138 -13.21 -8.37 -13.26
CA ASP A 138 -14.31 -8.37 -12.30
C ASP A 138 -15.68 -8.29 -12.97
N LEU A 139 -16.52 -9.30 -12.75
CA LEU A 139 -17.94 -9.21 -13.09
C LEU A 139 -18.65 -8.28 -12.10
N HIS A 140 -18.63 -7.00 -12.44
CA HIS A 140 -19.07 -5.93 -11.57
C HIS A 140 -20.57 -5.64 -11.68
N GLY A 141 -21.15 -5.89 -12.86
CA GLY A 141 -22.59 -5.77 -13.12
C GLY A 141 -23.19 -7.10 -13.59
N GLY A 142 -23.93 -7.77 -12.71
CA GLY A 142 -24.63 -9.01 -13.02
C GLY A 142 -25.97 -8.81 -13.73
N PRO A 143 -26.46 -9.79 -14.53
CA PRO A 143 -27.79 -9.73 -15.13
C PRO A 143 -28.90 -9.50 -14.10
N GLY A 144 -29.70 -8.45 -14.26
CA GLY A 144 -30.77 -8.10 -13.33
C GLY A 144 -30.34 -7.39 -12.04
N ALA A 145 -29.07 -6.99 -11.93
CA ALA A 145 -28.45 -6.31 -10.79
C ALA A 145 -28.44 -7.12 -9.48
N GLN A 146 -27.23 -7.26 -8.92
CA GLN A 146 -26.96 -8.01 -7.71
C GLN A 146 -27.16 -7.20 -6.42
N PHE A 147 -27.31 -5.88 -6.53
CA PHE A 147 -27.56 -5.00 -5.39
C PHE A 147 -28.60 -3.93 -5.78
N PRO A 148 -29.58 -3.60 -4.92
CA PRO A 148 -30.59 -2.60 -5.22
C PRO A 148 -30.02 -1.18 -5.28
N ASN A 149 -30.53 -0.35 -6.19
CA ASN A 149 -30.29 1.10 -6.27
C ASN A 149 -28.81 1.53 -6.39
N GLN A 150 -27.97 0.67 -6.98
CA GLN A 150 -26.54 0.95 -7.14
C GLN A 150 -26.16 1.13 -8.62
N GLN A 151 -25.55 2.26 -8.95
CA GLN A 151 -25.15 2.58 -10.33
C GLN A 151 -24.07 1.63 -10.85
N TYR A 152 -23.19 1.13 -9.97
CA TYR A 152 -22.13 0.20 -10.33
C TYR A 152 -22.63 -1.16 -10.82
N THR A 153 -23.93 -1.46 -10.66
CA THR A 153 -24.55 -2.67 -11.22
C THR A 153 -24.94 -2.51 -12.70
N GLY A 154 -24.82 -1.29 -13.26
CA GLY A 154 -25.24 -0.91 -14.61
C GLY A 154 -26.69 -0.45 -14.72
N HIS A 155 -27.54 -0.86 -13.78
CA HIS A 155 -28.94 -0.45 -13.72
C HIS A 155 -29.44 -0.46 -12.27
N GLY A 156 -29.72 0.72 -11.72
CA GLY A 156 -30.32 0.86 -10.40
C GLY A 156 -31.76 0.33 -10.42
N VAL A 157 -31.98 -0.80 -9.74
CA VAL A 157 -33.30 -1.42 -9.56
C VAL A 157 -33.74 -1.35 -8.11
N ASP A 158 -35.05 -1.29 -7.87
CA ASP A 158 -35.60 -1.25 -6.50
C ASP A 158 -35.36 -2.56 -5.72
N TYR A 159 -35.24 -3.68 -6.43
CA TYR A 159 -35.05 -5.01 -5.84
C TYR A 159 -34.05 -5.82 -6.69
N PRO A 160 -33.06 -6.49 -6.07
CA PRO A 160 -32.00 -7.18 -6.79
C PRO A 160 -32.55 -8.38 -7.57
N GLY A 161 -32.57 -8.26 -8.90
CA GLY A 161 -33.12 -9.28 -9.80
C GLY A 161 -32.13 -10.39 -10.14
N PHE A 162 -30.87 -10.30 -9.73
CA PHE A 162 -29.83 -11.27 -10.08
C PHE A 162 -30.10 -12.71 -9.60
N TYR A 163 -30.72 -12.86 -8.43
CA TYR A 163 -30.81 -14.12 -7.68
C TYR A 163 -31.91 -15.06 -8.20
N ASN A 164 -31.75 -15.54 -9.43
CA ASN A 164 -32.61 -16.54 -10.05
C ASN A 164 -31.88 -17.34 -11.14
N GLN A 165 -32.45 -18.48 -11.53
CA GLN A 165 -31.81 -19.42 -12.44
C GLN A 165 -31.49 -18.86 -13.83
N ASP A 166 -32.33 -17.96 -14.36
CA ASP A 166 -32.14 -17.40 -15.71
C ASP A 166 -30.99 -16.38 -15.72
N ASN A 167 -30.94 -15.50 -14.72
CA ASN A 167 -29.85 -14.53 -14.57
C ASN A 167 -28.53 -15.18 -14.18
N TYR A 168 -28.56 -16.23 -13.35
CA TYR A 168 -27.38 -17.04 -13.08
C TYR A 168 -26.83 -17.71 -14.34
N GLU A 169 -27.68 -18.30 -15.19
CA GLU A 169 -27.19 -18.94 -16.42
C GLU A 169 -26.56 -17.92 -17.38
N ARG A 170 -27.08 -16.69 -17.44
CA ARG A 170 -26.46 -15.59 -18.20
C ARG A 170 -25.10 -15.22 -17.62
N ALA A 171 -24.97 -15.09 -16.30
CA ALA A 171 -23.68 -14.84 -15.66
C ALA A 171 -22.69 -15.99 -15.87
N PHE A 172 -23.11 -17.25 -15.76
CA PHE A 172 -22.24 -18.40 -16.05
C PHE A 172 -21.73 -18.38 -17.49
N LYS A 173 -22.58 -18.07 -18.47
CA LYS A 173 -22.15 -17.92 -19.87
C LYS A 173 -21.16 -16.77 -20.05
N PHE A 174 -21.34 -15.66 -19.34
CA PHE A 174 -20.36 -14.57 -19.33
C PHE A 174 -19.01 -15.05 -18.78
N LEU A 175 -19.00 -15.74 -17.63
CA LEU A 175 -17.78 -16.25 -16.99
C LEU A 175 -17.06 -17.29 -17.87
N GLU A 176 -17.80 -18.15 -18.57
CA GLU A 176 -17.23 -19.08 -19.55
C GLU A 176 -16.62 -18.34 -20.75
N TRP A 177 -17.33 -17.36 -21.29
CA TRP A 177 -16.86 -16.55 -22.41
C TRP A 177 -15.60 -15.75 -22.04
N MET A 178 -15.57 -15.15 -20.85
CA MET A 178 -14.41 -14.42 -20.36
C MET A 178 -13.23 -15.36 -20.09
N THR A 179 -13.48 -16.52 -19.46
CA THR A 179 -12.47 -17.58 -19.28
C THR A 179 -11.85 -17.98 -20.63
N GLU A 180 -12.68 -18.28 -21.63
CA GLU A 180 -12.18 -18.64 -22.96
C GLU A 180 -11.33 -17.53 -23.59
N LYS A 181 -11.77 -16.27 -23.51
CA LYS A 181 -10.97 -15.13 -23.95
C LYS A 181 -9.62 -15.03 -23.24
N ILE A 182 -9.61 -15.16 -21.92
CA ILE A 182 -8.38 -15.05 -21.13
C ILE A 182 -7.35 -16.08 -21.58
N HIS A 183 -7.80 -17.31 -21.84
CA HIS A 183 -6.95 -18.42 -22.23
C HIS A 183 -6.55 -18.42 -23.71
N THR A 184 -7.35 -17.81 -24.59
CA THR A 184 -7.14 -17.90 -26.06
C THR A 184 -6.67 -16.60 -26.71
N ASN A 185 -6.81 -15.45 -26.05
CA ASN A 185 -6.38 -14.15 -26.58
C ASN A 185 -5.12 -13.66 -25.85
N ASN A 186 -4.02 -13.50 -26.59
CA ASN A 186 -2.74 -13.09 -26.03
C ASN A 186 -2.75 -11.66 -25.40
N SER A 187 -3.72 -10.80 -25.71
CA SER A 187 -3.87 -9.53 -24.98
C SER A 187 -4.21 -9.75 -23.50
N TYR A 188 -4.88 -10.85 -23.16
CA TYR A 188 -5.35 -11.17 -21.81
C TYR A 188 -4.32 -11.94 -20.97
N ARG A 189 -3.12 -12.14 -21.49
CA ARG A 189 -2.11 -13.00 -20.90
C ARG A 189 -1.65 -12.62 -19.49
N SER A 190 -1.93 -11.41 -19.00
CA SER A 190 -1.66 -10.98 -17.62
C SER A 190 -2.89 -11.00 -16.70
N VAL A 191 -4.04 -11.45 -17.20
CA VAL A 191 -5.23 -11.73 -16.39
C VAL A 191 -5.01 -13.05 -15.68
N GLY A 192 -4.81 -13.00 -14.37
CA GLY A 192 -4.66 -14.19 -13.53
C GLY A 192 -5.87 -14.47 -12.64
N THR A 193 -6.71 -13.46 -12.39
CA THR A 193 -7.91 -13.59 -11.55
C THR A 193 -9.17 -13.21 -12.32
N LEU A 194 -10.21 -14.03 -12.16
CA LEU A 194 -11.59 -13.73 -12.57
C LEU A 194 -12.48 -13.70 -11.32
N GLU A 195 -12.99 -12.52 -10.99
CA GLU A 195 -13.94 -12.32 -9.91
C GLU A 195 -15.37 -12.55 -10.42
N VAL A 196 -16.11 -13.42 -9.72
CA VAL A 196 -17.36 -13.96 -10.24
C VAL A 196 -18.59 -13.10 -9.94
N MET A 197 -18.50 -12.17 -8.98
CA MET A 197 -19.54 -11.17 -8.70
C MET A 197 -19.03 -10.13 -7.71
N ASN A 198 -19.07 -8.86 -8.09
CA ASN A 198 -18.84 -7.72 -7.19
C ASN A 198 -20.04 -7.47 -6.27
N GLU A 199 -19.79 -7.18 -4.99
CA GLU A 199 -20.77 -6.63 -4.04
C GLU A 199 -22.21 -7.21 -4.15
N PRO A 200 -22.41 -8.53 -4.02
CA PRO A 200 -23.74 -9.10 -3.90
C PRO A 200 -24.41 -8.65 -2.59
N VAL A 201 -25.73 -8.76 -2.51
CA VAL A 201 -26.47 -8.35 -1.30
C VAL A 201 -25.95 -8.96 0.00
N HIS A 202 -26.06 -8.19 1.08
CA HIS A 202 -25.77 -8.65 2.42
C HIS A 202 -26.88 -9.55 2.97
N ALA A 203 -26.50 -10.60 3.70
CA ALA A 203 -27.45 -11.54 4.29
C ALA A 203 -28.35 -10.90 5.37
N GLY A 204 -27.93 -9.78 5.94
CA GLY A 204 -28.73 -9.02 6.93
C GLY A 204 -30.01 -8.42 6.36
N ASP A 205 -29.98 -8.00 5.09
CA ASP A 205 -31.10 -7.35 4.40
C ASP A 205 -31.79 -8.29 3.41
N TYR A 206 -31.04 -9.21 2.78
CA TYR A 206 -31.49 -10.10 1.71
C TYR A 206 -31.04 -11.55 1.96
N GLY A 207 -31.46 -12.10 3.09
CA GLY A 207 -30.99 -13.41 3.57
C GLY A 207 -31.27 -14.58 2.63
N SER A 208 -32.39 -14.58 1.90
CA SER A 208 -32.73 -15.64 0.94
C SER A 208 -31.82 -15.63 -0.29
N GLU A 209 -31.58 -14.45 -0.83
CA GLU A 209 -30.79 -14.16 -2.01
C GLU A 209 -29.32 -14.46 -1.75
N ALA A 210 -28.80 -13.98 -0.62
CA ALA A 210 -27.45 -14.28 -0.18
C ALA A 210 -27.26 -15.80 0.03
N ALA A 211 -28.19 -16.48 0.71
CA ALA A 211 -28.13 -17.92 0.90
C ALA A 211 -28.21 -18.71 -0.42
N ASP A 212 -29.06 -18.28 -1.35
CA ASP A 212 -29.17 -18.89 -2.68
C ASP A 212 -27.88 -18.75 -3.49
N MET A 213 -27.24 -17.57 -3.45
CA MET A 213 -25.96 -17.35 -4.10
C MET A 213 -24.86 -18.26 -3.55
N ILE A 214 -24.75 -18.37 -2.21
CA ILE A 214 -23.76 -19.25 -1.56
C ILE A 214 -24.03 -20.73 -1.88
N ALA A 215 -25.30 -21.13 -1.96
CA ALA A 215 -25.68 -22.52 -2.21
C ALA A 215 -25.59 -22.92 -3.69
N ASN A 216 -25.91 -22.01 -4.61
CA ASN A 216 -26.20 -22.35 -6.01
C ASN A 216 -25.38 -21.55 -7.03
N TYR A 217 -25.08 -20.27 -6.77
CA TYR A 217 -24.34 -19.45 -7.72
C TYR A 217 -22.84 -19.72 -7.68
N TYR A 218 -22.18 -19.49 -6.53
CA TYR A 218 -20.73 -19.64 -6.40
C TYR A 218 -20.19 -21.03 -6.77
N PRO A 219 -20.73 -22.15 -6.26
CA PRO A 219 -20.23 -23.47 -6.64
C PRO A 219 -20.42 -23.76 -8.13
N LYS A 220 -21.53 -23.30 -8.73
CA LYS A 220 -21.77 -23.51 -10.15
C LYS A 220 -20.92 -22.58 -11.03
N ALA A 221 -20.66 -21.33 -10.62
CA ALA A 221 -19.72 -20.43 -11.28
C ALA A 221 -18.31 -21.06 -11.31
N TRP A 222 -17.87 -21.57 -10.16
CA TRP A 222 -16.63 -22.32 -10.02
C TRP A 222 -16.55 -23.49 -11.01
N ASP A 223 -17.56 -24.37 -10.99
CA ASP A 223 -17.61 -25.54 -11.86
C ASP A 223 -17.62 -25.17 -13.35
N ARG A 224 -18.33 -24.12 -13.74
CA ARG A 224 -18.41 -23.66 -15.15
C ARG A 224 -17.08 -23.09 -15.63
N ILE A 225 -16.38 -22.32 -14.80
CA ILE A 225 -15.02 -21.83 -15.12
C ILE A 225 -14.06 -23.02 -15.23
N ARG A 226 -13.99 -23.90 -14.24
CA ARG A 226 -13.09 -25.07 -14.26
C ARG A 226 -13.38 -26.01 -15.43
N SER A 227 -14.65 -26.28 -15.71
CA SER A 227 -15.06 -27.09 -16.87
C SER A 227 -14.64 -26.46 -18.18
N ARG A 228 -14.69 -25.12 -18.30
CA ARG A 228 -14.24 -24.41 -19.50
C ARG A 228 -12.72 -24.49 -19.64
N GLU A 229 -11.97 -24.34 -18.55
CA GLU A 229 -10.51 -24.53 -18.55
C GLU A 229 -10.11 -25.96 -18.99
N ASP A 230 -10.83 -26.97 -18.50
CA ASP A 230 -10.61 -28.37 -18.88
C ASP A 230 -10.90 -28.61 -20.36
N GLN A 231 -11.98 -28.02 -20.89
CA GLN A 231 -12.32 -28.10 -22.33
C GLN A 231 -11.25 -27.45 -23.22
N LEU A 232 -10.58 -26.40 -22.71
CA LEU A 232 -9.50 -25.70 -23.40
C LEU A 232 -8.14 -26.40 -23.23
N GLY A 233 -8.06 -27.45 -22.39
CA GLY A 233 -6.82 -28.18 -22.13
C GLY A 233 -5.81 -27.40 -21.28
N VAL A 234 -6.30 -26.49 -20.42
CA VAL A 234 -5.48 -25.69 -19.52
C VAL A 234 -4.86 -26.58 -18.44
N GLY A 235 -3.53 -26.54 -18.30
CA GLY A 235 -2.82 -27.26 -17.25
C GLY A 235 -3.15 -26.71 -15.86
N THR A 236 -3.10 -27.54 -14.82
CA THR A 236 -3.48 -27.15 -13.45
C THR A 236 -2.78 -25.88 -12.97
N ASP A 237 -1.47 -25.75 -13.20
CA ASP A 237 -0.67 -24.61 -12.75
C ASP A 237 -0.92 -23.33 -13.58
N ASP A 238 -1.60 -23.48 -14.72
CA ASP A 238 -2.01 -22.40 -15.62
C ASP A 238 -3.50 -22.04 -15.44
N ARG A 239 -4.17 -22.54 -14.41
CA ARG A 239 -5.56 -22.18 -14.15
C ARG A 239 -5.68 -20.78 -13.57
N LEU A 240 -6.85 -20.16 -13.76
CA LEU A 240 -7.18 -18.87 -13.16
C LEU A 240 -7.41 -18.99 -11.66
N HIS A 241 -7.06 -17.93 -10.96
CA HIS A 241 -7.69 -17.64 -9.68
C HIS A 241 -9.16 -17.30 -9.91
N ILE A 242 -10.03 -17.92 -9.11
CA ILE A 242 -11.45 -17.60 -9.08
C ILE A 242 -11.69 -16.83 -7.79
N GLN A 243 -12.07 -15.55 -7.93
CA GLN A 243 -12.29 -14.67 -6.80
C GLN A 243 -13.79 -14.54 -6.50
N MET A 244 -14.13 -14.55 -5.22
CA MET A 244 -15.49 -14.34 -4.69
C MET A 244 -15.40 -13.30 -3.58
N MET A 245 -16.51 -12.65 -3.22
CA MET A 245 -16.51 -11.79 -2.03
C MET A 245 -16.20 -12.61 -0.77
N ASP A 246 -15.30 -12.10 0.08
CA ASP A 246 -14.96 -12.68 1.37
C ASP A 246 -16.18 -12.71 2.30
N LYS A 247 -16.15 -13.62 3.27
CA LYS A 247 -17.20 -13.70 4.30
C LYS A 247 -17.39 -12.39 5.08
N SER A 248 -16.35 -11.56 5.20
CA SER A 248 -16.42 -10.26 5.87
C SER A 248 -17.28 -9.23 5.13
N TRP A 249 -17.51 -9.40 3.83
CA TRP A 249 -18.49 -8.62 3.07
C TRP A 249 -19.92 -8.79 3.63
N GLY A 250 -20.25 -9.95 4.20
CA GLY A 250 -21.51 -10.17 4.91
C GLY A 250 -22.61 -10.85 4.10
N SER A 251 -22.31 -11.39 2.92
CA SER A 251 -23.23 -12.29 2.19
C SER A 251 -23.22 -13.73 2.70
N GLY A 252 -22.21 -14.13 3.48
CA GLY A 252 -22.01 -15.50 3.96
C GLY A 252 -20.64 -16.06 3.57
N ASP A 253 -20.35 -17.30 3.97
CA ASP A 253 -19.07 -17.95 3.65
C ASP A 253 -19.11 -18.54 2.22
N PRO A 254 -18.34 -17.97 1.26
CA PRO A 254 -18.39 -18.37 -0.15
C PRO A 254 -17.88 -19.80 -0.40
N THR A 255 -17.13 -20.38 0.54
CA THR A 255 -16.53 -21.71 0.40
C THR A 255 -17.44 -22.85 0.87
N SER A 256 -18.57 -22.52 1.51
CA SER A 256 -19.46 -23.50 2.16
C SER A 256 -19.88 -24.67 1.27
N ASN A 257 -19.95 -24.46 -0.05
CA ASN A 257 -20.40 -25.44 -1.03
C ASN A 257 -19.36 -25.72 -2.14
N ILE A 258 -18.09 -25.32 -1.96
CA ILE A 258 -17.02 -25.53 -2.94
C ILE A 258 -16.10 -26.64 -2.42
N PRO A 259 -16.11 -27.85 -3.01
CA PRO A 259 -15.38 -29.01 -2.46
C PRO A 259 -13.86 -28.88 -2.50
N ASP A 260 -13.33 -28.18 -3.51
CA ASP A 260 -11.91 -27.89 -3.69
C ASP A 260 -11.74 -26.43 -4.08
N ALA A 261 -11.28 -25.62 -3.12
CA ALA A 261 -11.04 -24.19 -3.26
C ALA A 261 -9.59 -23.89 -3.72
N THR A 262 -8.88 -24.84 -4.32
CA THR A 262 -7.56 -24.58 -4.90
C THR A 262 -7.66 -23.46 -5.95
N PHE A 263 -6.82 -22.43 -5.80
CA PHE A 263 -6.86 -21.16 -6.54
C PHE A 263 -8.07 -20.26 -6.26
N ALA A 264 -8.78 -20.45 -5.14
CA ALA A 264 -9.71 -19.45 -4.65
C ALA A 264 -8.94 -18.22 -4.15
N LEU A 265 -9.47 -17.04 -4.44
CA LEU A 265 -9.13 -15.78 -3.78
C LEU A 265 -10.42 -15.17 -3.25
N PHE A 266 -10.29 -14.28 -2.28
CA PHE A 266 -11.43 -13.59 -1.68
C PHE A 266 -11.23 -12.08 -1.76
N ASP A 267 -12.29 -11.37 -2.12
CA ASP A 267 -12.31 -9.90 -2.14
C ASP A 267 -12.98 -9.34 -0.87
N ASP A 268 -12.29 -8.46 -0.15
CA ASP A 268 -12.89 -7.66 0.92
C ASP A 268 -12.88 -6.17 0.53
N HIS A 269 -14.01 -5.50 0.76
CA HIS A 269 -14.17 -4.08 0.51
C HIS A 269 -14.17 -3.34 1.84
N LYS A 270 -13.09 -2.60 2.14
CA LYS A 270 -12.95 -1.90 3.42
C LYS A 270 -13.01 -0.39 3.25
N TYR A 271 -14.19 0.17 3.57
CA TYR A 271 -14.41 1.61 3.66
C TYR A 271 -14.68 2.05 5.10
N TYR A 272 -13.67 2.60 5.79
CA TYR A 272 -13.87 3.20 7.13
C TYR A 272 -14.84 4.38 7.13
N LYS A 273 -15.12 4.97 5.96
CA LYS A 273 -16.14 6.00 5.74
C LYS A 273 -17.52 5.60 6.29
N TRP A 274 -17.94 4.36 6.06
CA TRP A 274 -19.27 3.88 6.42
C TRP A 274 -19.24 2.91 7.62
N ASP A 275 -18.07 2.70 8.20
CA ASP A 275 -17.91 1.89 9.40
C ASP A 275 -18.30 2.69 10.64
N GLY A 276 -19.54 2.51 11.10
CA GLY A 276 -20.08 3.19 12.27
C GLY A 276 -19.41 2.80 13.60
N SER A 277 -18.51 1.81 13.61
CA SER A 277 -17.72 1.46 14.80
C SER A 277 -16.46 2.31 14.96
N VAL A 278 -16.04 3.03 13.91
CA VAL A 278 -14.85 3.88 13.91
C VAL A 278 -15.14 5.21 14.61
N GLU A 279 -14.32 5.56 15.59
CA GLU A 279 -14.37 6.90 16.17
C GLU A 279 -13.98 7.94 15.10
N THR A 280 -14.84 8.93 14.88
CA THR A 280 -14.72 9.91 13.78
C THR A 280 -13.74 11.05 14.09
N THR A 281 -12.57 10.68 14.63
CA THR A 281 -11.43 11.54 14.93
C THR A 281 -10.21 11.05 14.17
N LYS A 282 -9.20 11.91 13.97
CA LYS A 282 -7.95 11.51 13.33
C LYS A 282 -7.28 10.30 13.97
N ASP A 283 -7.27 10.23 15.30
CA ASP A 283 -6.72 9.11 16.04
C ASP A 283 -7.60 7.86 15.93
N GLY A 284 -8.93 8.03 15.92
CA GLY A 284 -9.89 6.95 15.72
C GLY A 284 -9.69 6.23 14.38
N TYR A 285 -9.53 6.97 13.29
CA TYR A 285 -9.24 6.40 11.96
C TYR A 285 -7.89 5.68 11.89
N ILE A 286 -6.83 6.26 12.45
CA ILE A 286 -5.51 5.62 12.49
C ILE A 286 -5.57 4.34 13.34
N SER A 287 -6.20 4.40 14.51
CA SER A 287 -6.36 3.25 15.39
C SER A 287 -7.16 2.13 14.72
N ALA A 288 -8.27 2.46 14.06
CA ALA A 288 -9.07 1.51 13.32
C ALA A 288 -8.26 0.85 12.19
N ALA A 289 -7.51 1.62 11.41
CA ALA A 289 -6.66 1.10 10.35
C ALA A 289 -5.52 0.19 10.86
N CYS A 290 -4.82 0.60 11.92
CA CYS A 290 -3.69 -0.16 12.46
C CYS A 290 -4.11 -1.48 13.13
N ASN A 291 -5.28 -1.50 13.77
CA ASN A 291 -5.80 -2.66 14.49
C ASN A 291 -6.69 -3.57 13.64
N ASP A 292 -6.89 -3.22 12.37
CA ASP A 292 -7.72 -4.02 11.49
C ASP A 292 -7.07 -5.37 11.14
N ASN A 293 -7.92 -6.37 10.90
CA ASN A 293 -7.52 -7.69 10.43
C ASN A 293 -8.45 -8.12 9.28
N ARG A 294 -7.86 -8.28 8.09
CA ARG A 294 -8.55 -8.56 6.83
C ARG A 294 -8.38 -10.01 6.36
N GLY A 295 -7.87 -10.91 7.21
CA GLY A 295 -7.71 -12.33 6.87
C GLY A 295 -6.34 -12.70 6.32
N GLY A 296 -6.30 -13.80 5.55
CA GLY A 296 -5.07 -14.46 5.12
C GLY A 296 -4.50 -13.93 3.80
N SER A 297 -3.45 -14.59 3.28
CA SER A 297 -2.83 -14.24 2.00
C SER A 297 -3.73 -14.45 0.77
N ASP A 298 -4.82 -15.19 0.95
CA ASP A 298 -5.89 -15.45 -0.01
C ASP A 298 -6.96 -14.35 -0.08
N VAL A 299 -6.97 -13.41 0.88
CA VAL A 299 -7.88 -12.25 0.90
C VAL A 299 -7.19 -11.01 0.37
N ILE A 300 -7.71 -10.43 -0.71
CA ILE A 300 -7.27 -9.15 -1.25
C ILE A 300 -8.28 -8.10 -0.80
N VAL A 301 -7.80 -6.95 -0.29
CA VAL A 301 -8.69 -5.79 -0.08
C VAL A 301 -8.88 -5.10 -1.44
N GLY A 302 -9.83 -5.58 -2.24
CA GLY A 302 -10.02 -5.16 -3.64
C GLY A 302 -10.62 -3.76 -3.78
N GLU A 303 -11.20 -3.23 -2.70
CA GLU A 303 -11.65 -1.84 -2.65
C GLU A 303 -11.44 -1.18 -1.28
N TRP A 304 -10.93 0.04 -1.32
CA TRP A 304 -10.78 0.94 -0.18
C TRP A 304 -10.45 2.36 -0.68
N SER A 305 -10.57 3.37 0.19
CA SER A 305 -10.21 4.75 -0.13
C SER A 305 -9.67 5.49 1.09
N LEU A 306 -9.29 6.77 0.92
CA LEU A 306 -8.92 7.65 2.04
C LEU A 306 -10.13 8.40 2.61
N SER A 307 -11.35 8.16 2.11
CA SER A 307 -12.50 8.94 2.56
C SER A 307 -12.84 8.63 4.01
N VAL A 308 -13.23 9.68 4.73
CA VAL A 308 -13.78 9.60 6.09
C VAL A 308 -15.31 9.76 6.04
N ALA A 309 -15.95 9.57 7.19
CA ALA A 309 -17.41 9.60 7.33
C ALA A 309 -18.00 10.93 6.83
N ASP A 310 -19.20 10.84 6.23
CA ASP A 310 -19.86 11.99 5.61
C ASP A 310 -20.12 13.13 6.59
N SER A 311 -20.35 12.80 7.86
CA SER A 311 -20.58 13.76 8.95
C SER A 311 -19.38 14.64 9.29
N VAL A 312 -18.16 14.21 8.96
CA VAL A 312 -16.91 14.91 9.33
C VAL A 312 -16.06 15.32 8.14
N GLN A 313 -16.25 14.73 6.94
CA GLN A 313 -15.37 14.91 5.79
C GLN A 313 -15.19 16.35 5.28
N PHE A 314 -16.08 17.28 5.68
CA PHE A 314 -16.04 18.70 5.32
C PHE A 314 -15.80 19.64 6.51
N ASN A 315 -15.53 19.11 7.71
CA ASN A 315 -15.16 19.93 8.86
C ASN A 315 -13.69 20.38 8.77
N ASP A 316 -13.25 21.26 9.68
CA ASP A 316 -11.87 21.76 9.68
C ASP A 316 -10.79 20.71 9.92
N GLU A 317 -11.15 19.56 10.48
CA GLU A 317 -10.24 18.44 10.77
C GLU A 317 -9.95 17.59 9.53
N PHE A 318 -10.92 17.38 8.63
CA PHE A 318 -10.80 16.45 7.50
C PHE A 318 -11.02 17.05 6.11
N GLN A 319 -11.51 18.28 6.00
CA GLN A 319 -11.71 18.90 4.69
C GLN A 319 -10.39 19.02 3.93
N ILE A 320 -10.38 18.67 2.64
CA ILE A 320 -9.16 18.68 1.82
C ILE A 320 -9.08 19.87 0.85
N LYS A 321 -10.22 20.53 0.61
CA LYS A 321 -10.31 21.66 -0.31
C LYS A 321 -9.53 22.84 0.26
N ASP A 322 -8.52 23.30 -0.49
CA ASP A 322 -7.66 24.42 -0.11
C ASP A 322 -6.94 24.21 1.25
N ARG A 323 -6.70 22.96 1.65
CA ARG A 323 -6.11 22.57 2.94
C ARG A 323 -4.87 21.66 2.79
N PRO A 324 -3.74 22.18 2.29
CA PRO A 324 -2.51 21.40 2.14
C PRO A 324 -1.94 20.93 3.48
N ASP A 325 -2.30 21.56 4.59
CA ASP A 325 -1.94 21.16 5.96
C ASP A 325 -2.49 19.78 6.36
N GLN A 326 -3.51 19.28 5.64
CA GLN A 326 -4.13 17.98 5.92
C GLN A 326 -3.40 16.79 5.28
N VAL A 327 -2.57 17.07 4.27
CA VAL A 327 -1.89 16.04 3.47
C VAL A 327 -1.06 15.09 4.34
N GLU A 328 -0.33 15.63 5.32
CA GLU A 328 0.54 14.82 6.18
C GLU A 328 -0.23 13.82 7.05
N TRP A 329 -1.44 14.17 7.50
CA TRP A 329 -2.27 13.21 8.23
C TRP A 329 -2.82 12.12 7.30
N TYR A 330 -3.33 12.51 6.13
CA TYR A 330 -3.84 11.54 5.15
C TYR A 330 -2.76 10.61 4.62
N LYS A 331 -1.51 11.06 4.55
CA LYS A 331 -0.36 10.22 4.23
C LYS A 331 -0.09 9.15 5.28
N LYS A 332 -0.19 9.50 6.57
CA LYS A 332 -0.12 8.52 7.66
C LYS A 332 -1.30 7.55 7.63
N TYR A 333 -2.49 8.05 7.32
CA TYR A 333 -3.69 7.24 7.22
C TYR A 333 -3.63 6.24 6.05
N TRP A 334 -3.15 6.69 4.88
CA TRP A 334 -2.86 5.80 3.76
C TRP A 334 -1.86 4.71 4.15
N ALA A 335 -0.75 5.08 4.81
CA ALA A 335 0.28 4.13 5.22
C ALA A 335 -0.28 3.09 6.21
N ALA A 336 -1.06 3.52 7.21
CA ALA A 336 -1.70 2.61 8.16
C ALA A 336 -2.61 1.59 7.48
N GLN A 337 -3.46 2.04 6.54
CA GLN A 337 -4.33 1.15 5.77
C GLN A 337 -3.54 0.19 4.88
N ALA A 338 -2.64 0.71 4.04
CA ALA A 338 -1.85 -0.08 3.09
C ALA A 338 -1.03 -1.16 3.80
N GLN A 339 -0.41 -0.83 4.93
CA GLN A 339 0.36 -1.78 5.73
C GLN A 339 -0.51 -2.87 6.35
N THR A 340 -1.68 -2.50 6.86
CA THR A 340 -2.61 -3.48 7.41
C THR A 340 -3.12 -4.42 6.31
N PHE A 341 -3.40 -3.90 5.12
CA PHE A 341 -3.86 -4.72 4.00
C PHE A 341 -2.73 -5.57 3.38
N GLU A 342 -1.46 -5.17 3.50
CA GLU A 342 -0.32 -6.03 3.11
C GLU A 342 -0.10 -7.22 4.05
N LYS A 343 -0.74 -7.24 5.23
CA LYS A 343 -0.79 -8.46 6.07
C LYS A 343 -1.64 -9.56 5.42
N SER A 344 -2.65 -9.21 4.63
CA SER A 344 -3.42 -10.14 3.79
C SER A 344 -2.77 -10.29 2.40
N GLY A 345 -3.51 -10.63 1.35
CA GLY A 345 -3.02 -10.73 -0.03
C GLY A 345 -2.57 -9.41 -0.66
N GLY A 346 -2.88 -8.28 -0.03
CA GLY A 346 -2.58 -6.93 -0.53
C GLY A 346 -3.86 -6.12 -0.77
N TRP A 347 -3.76 -5.10 -1.59
CA TRP A 347 -4.80 -4.08 -1.73
C TRP A 347 -4.93 -3.51 -3.14
N VAL A 348 -6.15 -3.09 -3.48
CA VAL A 348 -6.48 -2.37 -4.71
C VAL A 348 -7.31 -1.14 -4.37
N PHE A 349 -6.75 0.05 -4.62
CA PHE A 349 -7.39 1.32 -4.23
C PHE A 349 -8.56 1.65 -5.16
N TRP A 350 -9.71 2.05 -4.60
CA TRP A 350 -10.84 2.61 -5.35
C TRP A 350 -10.72 4.14 -5.40
N THR A 351 -10.31 4.76 -6.50
CA THR A 351 -10.01 4.26 -7.86
C THR A 351 -8.74 4.92 -8.42
N TRP A 352 -8.27 4.51 -9.61
CA TRP A 352 -7.12 5.16 -10.29
C TRP A 352 -7.33 6.66 -10.48
N LYS A 353 -8.48 7.05 -11.04
CA LYS A 353 -8.80 8.46 -11.32
C LYS A 353 -10.29 8.73 -11.33
N CYS A 354 -10.61 9.99 -11.08
CA CYS A 354 -11.96 10.52 -11.17
C CYS A 354 -11.92 11.84 -11.93
N ASN A 355 -13.07 12.33 -12.38
CA ASN A 355 -13.14 13.64 -13.00
C ASN A 355 -14.19 14.49 -12.29
N TRP A 356 -13.77 15.05 -11.15
CA TRP A 356 -14.52 16.03 -10.37
C TRP A 356 -15.67 15.44 -9.56
N ILE A 357 -15.45 15.21 -8.28
CA ILE A 357 -16.47 14.73 -7.34
C ILE A 357 -16.93 15.92 -6.49
N GLY A 358 -18.24 16.20 -6.50
CA GLY A 358 -18.82 17.21 -5.61
C GLY A 358 -18.29 18.64 -5.80
N GLY A 359 -17.76 19.00 -6.96
CA GLY A 359 -17.26 20.36 -7.19
C GLY A 359 -15.76 20.56 -6.92
N MET A 360 -14.98 19.49 -6.78
CA MET A 360 -13.55 19.56 -6.46
C MET A 360 -12.75 18.32 -6.91
N ASP A 361 -11.42 18.44 -6.88
CA ASP A 361 -10.50 17.31 -6.99
C ASP A 361 -10.49 16.54 -5.66
N GLU A 362 -11.37 15.55 -5.57
CA GLU A 362 -11.61 14.75 -4.38
C GLU A 362 -10.58 13.61 -4.30
N TRP A 363 -9.34 13.98 -4.01
CA TRP A 363 -8.22 13.05 -4.05
C TRP A 363 -8.32 11.91 -3.01
N ARG A 364 -9.29 11.93 -2.08
CA ARG A 364 -9.51 10.78 -1.19
C ARG A 364 -10.03 9.53 -1.91
N TRP A 365 -10.59 9.70 -3.10
CA TRP A 365 -11.11 8.62 -3.97
C TRP A 365 -10.31 8.45 -5.27
N CYS A 366 -9.37 9.35 -5.57
CA CYS A 366 -8.67 9.38 -6.86
C CYS A 366 -7.17 9.21 -6.64
N TYR A 367 -6.65 8.00 -6.83
CA TYR A 367 -5.26 7.65 -6.52
C TYR A 367 -4.26 8.57 -7.23
N GLN A 368 -4.47 8.83 -8.52
CA GLN A 368 -3.63 9.72 -9.32
C GLN A 368 -3.56 11.13 -8.71
N SER A 369 -4.70 11.69 -8.30
CA SER A 369 -4.77 12.99 -7.63
C SER A 369 -4.16 12.95 -6.22
N ALA A 370 -4.34 11.85 -5.48
CA ALA A 370 -3.77 11.69 -4.13
C ALA A 370 -2.24 11.69 -4.16
N VAL A 371 -1.65 11.06 -5.18
CA VAL A 371 -0.21 11.12 -5.43
C VAL A 371 0.23 12.54 -5.80
N ALA A 372 -0.53 13.23 -6.66
CA ALA A 372 -0.24 14.61 -7.03
C ALA A 372 -0.31 15.57 -5.83
N ALA A 373 -1.25 15.34 -4.91
CA ALA A 373 -1.41 16.09 -3.66
C ALA A 373 -0.34 15.76 -2.60
N GLY A 374 0.39 14.65 -2.75
CA GLY A 374 1.38 14.16 -1.78
C GLY A 374 0.78 13.34 -0.62
N ALA A 375 -0.53 13.08 -0.66
CA ALA A 375 -1.21 12.23 0.31
C ALA A 375 -0.88 10.75 0.11
N ILE A 376 -0.52 10.35 -1.11
CA ILE A 376 0.05 9.04 -1.42
C ILE A 376 1.47 9.23 -1.97
N PRO A 377 2.47 8.46 -1.49
CA PRO A 377 3.84 8.56 -1.97
C PRO A 377 3.96 8.10 -3.43
N LYS A 378 4.94 8.66 -4.17
CA LYS A 378 5.19 8.34 -5.58
C LYS A 378 5.73 6.93 -5.82
N ASP A 379 6.24 6.28 -4.79
CA ASP A 379 6.63 4.88 -4.82
C ASP A 379 5.91 4.18 -3.67
N ALA A 380 4.76 3.58 -4.00
CA ALA A 380 3.95 2.88 -3.02
C ALA A 380 4.67 1.65 -2.46
N GLY A 381 5.56 1.04 -3.26
CA GLY A 381 6.26 -0.18 -2.89
C GLY A 381 7.33 0.02 -1.81
N SER A 382 8.08 1.13 -1.86
CA SER A 382 9.02 1.47 -0.79
C SER A 382 8.36 2.09 0.43
N ALA A 383 7.24 2.80 0.26
CA ALA A 383 6.59 3.49 1.38
C ALA A 383 5.76 2.59 2.30
N ALA A 384 5.14 1.53 1.77
CA ALA A 384 4.47 0.52 2.60
C ALA A 384 5.49 -0.19 3.52
N SER A 385 6.72 -0.40 3.04
CA SER A 385 7.81 -1.02 3.79
C SER A 385 8.61 -0.04 4.68
N ALA A 386 8.56 1.27 4.42
CA ALA A 386 9.33 2.27 5.17
C ALA A 386 8.76 2.60 6.56
N TYR A 387 7.50 2.25 6.83
CA TYR A 387 6.83 2.49 8.11
C TYR A 387 6.66 1.18 8.93
N LEU A 388 7.49 0.15 8.72
CA LEU A 388 7.42 -1.08 9.50
C LEU A 388 7.61 -0.78 11.00
N PRO A 389 6.62 -1.06 11.88
CA PRO A 389 6.97 -1.54 13.20
C PRO A 389 7.63 -2.90 13.00
N LEU A 390 8.82 -3.10 13.57
CA LEU A 390 9.46 -4.42 13.61
C LEU A 390 8.45 -5.47 14.11
N ASP A 391 8.16 -6.45 13.27
CA ASP A 391 7.36 -7.62 13.60
C ASP A 391 8.06 -8.44 14.68
N THR A 392 7.47 -8.51 15.87
CA THR A 392 7.95 -9.35 16.98
C THR A 392 7.42 -10.79 16.91
N SER A 393 6.69 -11.18 15.87
CA SER A 393 6.08 -12.51 15.75
C SER A 393 6.93 -13.54 14.99
N ALA A 394 8.06 -13.13 14.41
CA ALA A 394 9.00 -14.04 13.72
C ALA A 394 10.14 -14.58 14.61
N VAL A 395 10.07 -14.45 15.94
CA VAL A 395 11.01 -15.10 16.87
C VAL A 395 10.24 -16.12 17.72
N SER A 396 9.74 -17.17 17.06
CA SER A 396 9.21 -18.36 17.75
C SER A 396 10.19 -19.53 17.73
N ASP A 397 11.38 -19.38 17.18
CA ASP A 397 12.47 -20.28 17.52
C ASP A 397 13.13 -19.72 18.77
N GLU A 398 13.15 -20.53 19.82
CA GLU A 398 13.83 -20.29 21.09
C GLU A 398 15.21 -19.67 20.85
N VAL A 399 15.29 -18.34 20.87
CA VAL A 399 16.52 -17.68 21.24
C VAL A 399 16.66 -18.00 22.70
N GLU A 400 17.54 -18.94 22.99
CA GLU A 400 18.09 -19.19 24.31
C GLU A 400 18.62 -17.85 24.82
N TYR A 401 17.72 -17.06 25.41
CA TYR A 401 18.04 -15.82 26.09
C TYR A 401 19.10 -16.19 27.10
N CYS A 402 20.13 -15.36 27.20
CA CYS A 402 21.22 -15.52 28.14
C CYS A 402 20.67 -15.52 29.58
N SER A 403 20.16 -16.66 30.04
CA SER A 403 19.68 -16.93 31.40
C SER A 403 20.81 -16.90 32.42
N VAL A 404 22.04 -16.63 31.97
CA VAL A 404 23.23 -16.45 32.81
C VAL A 404 23.43 -14.98 33.20
N PHE A 405 22.75 -14.01 32.58
CA PHE A 405 22.97 -12.58 32.90
C PHE A 405 22.23 -12.11 34.18
N THR A 406 21.24 -12.88 34.65
CA THR A 406 20.44 -12.50 35.84
C THR A 406 20.81 -13.26 37.12
N GLU A 407 21.54 -14.38 37.05
CA GLU A 407 21.91 -15.15 38.24
C GLU A 407 23.29 -14.75 38.82
N ASP A 408 24.25 -14.29 38.00
CA ASP A 408 25.60 -13.95 38.51
C ASP A 408 25.74 -12.54 39.11
N LEU A 409 24.73 -11.67 38.99
CA LEU A 409 24.75 -10.34 39.63
C LEU A 409 24.51 -10.36 41.15
N TRP A 410 24.15 -11.51 41.73
CA TRP A 410 23.78 -11.59 43.15
C TRP A 410 24.77 -12.34 44.05
N GLU A 411 25.77 -13.07 43.53
CA GLU A 411 26.64 -13.90 44.39
C GLU A 411 28.17 -13.80 44.24
N THR A 412 28.73 -12.92 43.40
CA THR A 412 30.18 -12.62 43.47
C THR A 412 30.46 -11.11 43.47
N SER A 413 30.27 -10.47 44.62
CA SER A 413 31.36 -9.98 45.47
C SER A 413 32.42 -9.11 44.78
N SER A 414 32.30 -7.81 45.04
CA SER A 414 33.40 -6.98 45.57
C SER A 414 34.70 -6.90 44.76
N SER A 415 34.66 -6.23 43.60
CA SER A 415 35.73 -5.34 43.16
C SER A 415 35.20 -4.45 42.03
N GLU A 416 35.54 -3.18 42.09
CA GLU A 416 35.17 -2.11 41.16
C GLU A 416 35.80 -2.29 39.77
N ASP A 417 35.38 -3.28 38.99
CA ASP A 417 35.69 -3.33 37.56
C ASP A 417 34.39 -3.53 36.77
N GLU A 418 33.93 -2.44 36.15
CA GLU A 418 32.86 -2.40 35.16
C GLU A 418 33.28 -3.23 33.93
N ILE A 419 32.63 -4.37 33.72
CA ILE A 419 32.81 -5.10 32.46
C ILE A 419 31.91 -4.46 31.41
N GLU A 420 32.51 -3.60 30.59
CA GLU A 420 31.87 -2.93 29.45
C GLU A 420 31.46 -3.96 28.37
N PRO A 421 30.33 -3.77 27.66
CA PRO A 421 29.83 -4.67 26.61
C PRO A 421 30.85 -4.96 25.50
N GLU A 422 31.76 -4.01 25.29
CA GLU A 422 32.87 -4.02 24.33
C GLU A 422 33.92 -5.10 24.63
N GLN A 423 33.98 -5.58 25.88
CA GLN A 423 34.91 -6.62 26.33
C GLN A 423 34.34 -8.04 26.11
N CYS A 424 33.11 -8.16 25.62
CA CYS A 424 32.46 -9.43 25.32
C CYS A 424 32.94 -10.01 23.97
N PRO A 425 33.64 -11.17 23.94
CA PRO A 425 34.17 -11.74 22.70
C PRO A 425 33.08 -12.11 21.66
N ARG A 426 31.83 -12.32 22.11
CA ARG A 426 30.68 -12.60 21.23
C ARG A 426 30.09 -11.33 20.60
N PHE A 427 30.11 -10.20 21.29
CA PHE A 427 29.69 -8.88 20.78
C PHE A 427 30.58 -8.44 19.60
N ILE A 428 31.90 -8.60 19.75
CA ILE A 428 32.90 -8.33 18.69
C ILE A 428 32.71 -9.25 17.46
N LEU A 429 32.31 -10.51 17.65
CA LEU A 429 32.19 -11.50 16.57
C LEU A 429 30.89 -11.35 15.74
N GLN A 430 29.77 -10.93 16.34
CA GLN A 430 28.49 -10.77 15.63
C GLN A 430 28.42 -9.48 14.79
N HIS A 431 29.17 -8.43 15.14
CA HIS A 431 29.11 -7.12 14.48
C HIS A 431 30.09 -6.95 13.30
N ARG A 432 30.81 -8.01 12.92
CA ARG A 432 31.74 -8.02 11.77
C ARG A 432 31.10 -8.33 10.41
N HIS A 433 29.80 -8.61 10.31
CA HIS A 433 29.20 -9.08 9.07
C HIS A 433 28.05 -8.21 8.56
N LYS A 434 28.40 -7.18 7.78
CA LYS A 434 27.90 -6.88 6.41
C LYS A 434 28.40 -5.48 5.96
N ARG A 435 29.70 -5.36 5.68
CA ARG A 435 30.23 -4.27 4.86
C ARG A 435 29.93 -4.58 3.40
N LEU A 436 29.29 -3.65 2.69
CA LEU A 436 29.18 -3.70 1.24
C LEU A 436 30.60 -3.63 0.65
N GLU A 437 31.06 -4.74 0.05
CA GLU A 437 32.23 -4.73 -0.83
C GLU A 437 31.85 -4.00 -2.13
N TYR A 438 32.09 -2.70 -2.19
CA TYR A 438 32.13 -1.98 -3.45
C TYR A 438 33.34 -1.05 -3.49
N LEU A 439 34.17 -1.25 -4.53
CA LEU A 439 35.46 -0.63 -4.82
C LEU A 439 36.60 -1.07 -3.88
N GLY A 440 37.35 -2.07 -4.34
CA GLY A 440 38.36 -2.76 -3.57
C GLY A 440 39.49 -1.85 -3.07
N GLN A 441 39.46 -1.57 -1.76
CA GLN A 441 40.57 -1.78 -0.83
C GLN A 441 39.99 -2.12 0.57
N PRO A 442 39.90 -3.41 0.95
CA PRO A 442 39.28 -3.85 2.21
C PRO A 442 40.00 -3.41 3.50
N GLY A 443 41.07 -2.60 3.42
CA GLY A 443 42.03 -2.43 4.52
C GLY A 443 42.31 -0.98 4.96
N SER A 444 41.63 0.04 4.43
CA SER A 444 41.95 1.45 4.76
C SER A 444 40.91 2.15 5.64
N TYR A 445 39.88 1.44 6.09
CA TYR A 445 38.78 2.00 6.90
C TYR A 445 38.61 1.26 8.23
N ASP A 446 39.72 0.89 8.86
CA ASP A 446 39.74 0.59 10.31
C ASP A 446 40.03 1.91 11.02
N VAL A 447 38.97 2.64 11.34
CA VAL A 447 39.05 3.70 12.34
C VAL A 447 37.98 3.40 13.37
N GLU A 448 38.41 2.92 14.53
CA GLU A 448 37.58 2.94 15.74
C GLU A 448 37.36 4.41 16.09
N TYR A 449 36.15 4.89 15.86
CA TYR A 449 35.70 6.14 16.46
C TYR A 449 34.81 5.79 17.66
N PRO A 450 35.14 6.30 18.87
CA PRO A 450 34.28 6.10 20.02
C PRO A 450 32.92 6.74 19.77
N ALA A 451 31.86 6.11 20.27
CA ALA A 451 30.50 6.55 20.06
C ALA A 451 30.27 7.95 20.67
N THR A 452 29.99 8.95 19.84
CA THR A 452 29.83 10.37 20.26
C THR A 452 28.52 10.67 20.95
N TRP A 453 27.60 9.70 21.04
CA TRP A 453 26.31 9.89 21.73
C TRP A 453 26.43 9.82 23.25
N ARG A 454 27.55 9.32 23.80
CA ARG A 454 27.76 9.23 25.25
C ARG A 454 27.59 10.61 25.90
N ASP A 455 28.19 11.66 25.34
CA ASP A 455 28.05 13.05 25.82
C ASP A 455 26.60 13.59 25.72
N ASP A 456 25.78 13.08 24.79
CA ASP A 456 24.38 13.49 24.58
C ASP A 456 23.38 12.69 25.46
N VAL A 457 23.81 11.59 26.10
CA VAL A 457 22.97 10.68 26.92
C VAL A 457 23.49 10.53 28.37
N GLU A 458 24.73 10.94 28.65
CA GLU A 458 25.36 10.90 29.99
C GLU A 458 24.65 11.76 31.06
N GLU A 459 23.66 12.58 30.70
CA GLU A 459 22.84 13.30 31.68
C GLU A 459 21.57 12.55 32.13
N ILE A 460 21.38 11.28 31.75
CA ILE A 460 20.28 10.48 32.28
C ILE A 460 20.78 9.61 33.45
N GLU A 461 21.22 10.28 34.52
CA GLU A 461 21.41 9.62 35.81
C GLU A 461 20.02 9.19 36.34
N ASP A 462 19.73 7.91 36.16
CA ASP A 462 18.57 7.20 36.71
C ASP A 462 17.20 7.63 36.15
N VAL A 463 16.78 7.00 35.04
CA VAL A 463 15.40 7.11 34.48
C VAL A 463 14.31 6.72 35.49
N SER A 464 14.62 5.96 36.55
CA SER A 464 13.64 5.62 37.59
C SER A 464 13.32 6.83 38.48
N SER A 465 14.18 7.85 38.50
CA SER A 465 13.98 9.11 39.21
C SER A 465 12.99 10.06 38.52
N PHE A 466 12.65 9.79 37.26
CA PHE A 466 11.76 10.63 36.45
C PHE A 466 10.35 10.69 37.05
N ARG A 467 9.72 11.86 36.98
CA ARG A 467 8.44 12.15 37.66
C ARG A 467 7.33 11.19 37.23
N TYR A 468 7.33 10.77 35.97
CA TYR A 468 6.36 9.83 35.41
C TYR A 468 6.55 8.40 35.96
N PHE A 469 7.78 7.86 35.95
CA PHE A 469 8.04 6.49 36.42
C PHE A 469 8.02 6.34 37.95
N ARG A 470 8.10 7.45 38.70
CA ARG A 470 7.73 7.45 40.13
C ARG A 470 6.24 7.19 40.39
N ARG A 471 5.36 7.44 39.41
CA ARG A 471 3.91 7.21 39.50
C ARG A 471 3.48 5.91 38.85
N GLU A 472 4.16 5.51 37.78
CA GLU A 472 3.85 4.34 36.96
C GLU A 472 5.10 3.43 36.79
N PRO A 473 5.61 2.81 37.88
CA PRO A 473 6.87 2.07 37.87
C PRO A 473 6.87 0.84 36.93
N GLU A 474 5.71 0.24 36.67
CA GLU A 474 5.51 -0.87 35.75
C GLU A 474 5.77 -0.51 34.28
N LEU A 475 5.71 0.79 33.93
CA LEU A 475 5.95 1.28 32.57
C LEU A 475 7.43 1.60 32.32
N LEU A 476 8.26 1.65 33.38
CA LEU A 476 9.68 1.98 33.30
C LEU A 476 10.45 1.01 32.40
N LEU A 477 10.21 -0.30 32.55
CA LEU A 477 10.92 -1.32 31.77
C LEU A 477 10.60 -1.20 30.27
N ASN A 478 9.33 -0.95 29.93
CA ASN A 478 8.90 -0.77 28.55
C ASN A 478 9.45 0.54 27.94
N PHE A 479 9.47 1.62 28.71
CA PHE A 479 10.05 2.89 28.27
C PHE A 479 11.56 2.77 28.06
N ALA A 480 12.28 2.21 29.04
CA ALA A 480 13.74 2.03 28.97
C ALA A 480 14.13 1.12 27.79
N THR A 481 13.40 0.03 27.56
CA THR A 481 13.62 -0.88 26.43
C THR A 481 13.44 -0.15 25.09
N ARG A 482 12.39 0.67 24.96
CA ARG A 482 12.13 1.44 23.72
C ARG A 482 13.13 2.56 23.51
N LEU A 483 13.53 3.24 24.58
CA LEU A 483 14.53 4.30 24.53
C LEU A 483 15.88 3.72 24.12
N PHE A 484 16.31 2.62 24.74
CA PHE A 484 17.57 1.95 24.44
C PHE A 484 17.63 1.48 22.99
N LYS A 485 16.57 0.84 22.49
CA LYS A 485 16.46 0.44 21.09
C LYS A 485 16.52 1.64 20.12
N SER A 486 15.87 2.75 20.47
CA SER A 486 15.90 3.96 19.63
C SER A 486 17.30 4.61 19.62
N CYS A 487 18.04 4.53 20.73
CA CYS A 487 19.44 4.95 20.79
C CYS A 487 20.37 4.03 19.97
N GLU A 488 20.15 2.72 20.01
CA GLU A 488 20.87 1.74 19.18
C GLU A 488 20.66 1.99 17.68
N GLU A 489 19.41 2.22 17.27
CA GLU A 489 19.08 2.56 15.88
C GLU A 489 19.68 3.91 15.46
N TYR A 490 19.72 4.89 16.36
CA TYR A 490 20.36 6.20 16.12
C TYR A 490 21.87 6.03 15.92
N TYR A 491 22.53 5.24 16.78
CA TYR A 491 23.97 4.95 16.67
C TYR A 491 24.31 4.24 15.36
N GLN A 492 23.55 3.22 14.96
CA GLN A 492 23.77 2.53 13.70
C GLN A 492 23.64 3.48 12.51
N LEU A 493 22.67 4.39 12.55
CA LEU A 493 22.45 5.37 11.50
C LEU A 493 23.58 6.42 11.43
N GLU A 494 24.21 6.79 12.56
CA GLU A 494 25.40 7.64 12.58
C GLU A 494 26.59 6.95 11.90
N GLN A 495 26.84 5.66 12.20
CA GLN A 495 27.89 4.87 11.56
C GLN A 495 27.69 4.73 10.04
N ASP A 496 26.43 4.55 9.62
CA ASP A 496 26.07 4.51 8.21
C ASP A 496 26.28 5.88 7.54
N ALA A 497 25.94 6.97 8.23
CA ALA A 497 26.15 8.34 7.73
C ALA A 497 27.62 8.65 7.50
N GLU A 498 28.50 8.25 8.42
CA GLU A 498 29.95 8.41 8.29
C GLU A 498 30.50 7.60 7.11
N THR A 499 30.05 6.35 6.97
CA THR A 499 30.44 5.51 5.84
C THR A 499 30.00 6.12 4.50
N GLN A 500 28.76 6.62 4.41
CA GLN A 500 28.25 7.25 3.20
C GLN A 500 28.91 8.60 2.91
N PHE A 501 29.33 9.33 3.94
CA PHE A 501 30.12 10.55 3.78
C PHE A 501 31.49 10.25 3.18
N LEU A 502 32.17 9.19 3.63
CA LEU A 502 33.45 8.75 3.06
C LEU A 502 33.30 8.34 1.59
N VAL A 503 32.23 7.62 1.25
CA VAL A 503 31.90 7.26 -0.14
C VAL A 503 31.64 8.51 -0.99
N TYR A 504 30.85 9.45 -0.50
CA TYR A 504 30.60 10.72 -1.18
C TYR A 504 31.91 11.50 -1.41
N ARG A 505 32.74 11.64 -0.37
CA ARG A 505 34.04 12.32 -0.43
C ARG A 505 34.94 11.68 -1.49
N ASP A 506 35.05 10.37 -1.51
CA ASP A 506 35.88 9.64 -2.46
C ASP A 506 35.37 9.80 -3.90
N LEU A 507 34.04 9.76 -4.10
CA LEU A 507 33.42 10.02 -5.41
C LEU A 507 33.62 11.47 -5.87
N ALA A 508 33.41 12.44 -4.98
CA ALA A 508 33.56 13.85 -5.27
C ALA A 508 35.01 14.28 -5.57
N THR A 509 35.98 13.55 -5.02
CA THR A 509 37.42 13.79 -5.26
C THR A 509 37.96 13.01 -6.46
N SER A 510 37.37 11.84 -6.77
CA SER A 510 37.87 10.95 -7.83
C SER A 510 37.15 11.08 -9.18
N LEU A 511 35.96 11.68 -9.22
CA LEU A 511 35.14 11.80 -10.42
C LEU A 511 34.99 13.26 -10.90
N PRO A 512 34.77 13.48 -12.22
CA PRO A 512 34.52 14.83 -12.73
C PRO A 512 33.26 15.44 -12.10
N ARG A 513 33.28 16.76 -11.86
CA ARG A 513 32.10 17.50 -11.41
C ARG A 513 30.91 17.27 -12.36
N GLY A 514 29.76 16.92 -11.80
CA GLY A 514 28.54 16.60 -12.56
C GLY A 514 28.37 15.11 -12.88
N ASP A 515 29.27 14.24 -12.42
CA ASP A 515 29.06 12.79 -12.54
C ASP A 515 27.82 12.36 -11.73
N PRO A 516 26.87 11.61 -12.34
CA PRO A 516 25.62 11.25 -11.70
C PRO A 516 25.80 10.43 -10.42
N ARG A 517 26.93 9.73 -10.25
CA ARG A 517 27.23 8.98 -9.02
C ARG A 517 27.49 9.90 -7.82
N ILE A 518 28.05 11.09 -8.06
CA ILE A 518 28.22 12.11 -7.03
C ILE A 518 26.83 12.57 -6.56
N SER A 519 25.92 12.89 -7.49
CA SER A 519 24.56 13.33 -7.13
C SER A 519 23.74 12.26 -6.40
N VAL A 520 23.94 10.98 -6.74
CA VAL A 520 23.30 9.86 -6.02
C VAL A 520 23.84 9.74 -4.60
N ALA A 521 25.16 9.86 -4.42
CA ALA A 521 25.77 9.84 -3.09
C ALA A 521 25.35 11.05 -2.23
N GLU A 522 25.18 12.24 -2.83
CA GLU A 522 24.65 13.44 -2.15
C GLU A 522 23.20 13.26 -1.69
N ASP A 523 22.35 12.68 -2.54
CA ASP A 523 20.95 12.40 -2.19
C ASP A 523 20.84 11.38 -1.04
N GLN A 524 21.64 10.32 -1.08
CA GLN A 524 21.69 9.32 0.01
C GLN A 524 22.15 9.95 1.33
N LEU A 525 23.21 10.77 1.29
CA LEU A 525 23.70 11.47 2.48
C LEU A 525 22.64 12.43 3.04
N THR A 526 21.94 13.16 2.18
CA THR A 526 20.87 14.10 2.57
C THR A 526 19.68 13.39 3.24
N ARG A 527 19.32 12.20 2.75
CA ARG A 527 18.25 11.37 3.34
C ARG A 527 18.64 10.84 4.72
N ILE A 528 19.88 10.35 4.86
CA ILE A 528 20.39 9.87 6.15
C ILE A 528 20.45 11.02 7.17
N GLN A 529 20.91 12.20 6.76
CA GLN A 529 20.92 13.41 7.60
C GLN A 529 19.52 13.82 8.06
N THR A 530 18.53 13.76 7.17
CA THR A 530 17.14 14.08 7.51
C THR A 530 16.61 13.10 8.57
N ARG A 531 16.93 11.81 8.42
CA ARG A 531 16.52 10.76 9.36
C ARG A 531 17.22 10.89 10.72
N LEU A 532 18.53 11.18 10.75
CA LEU A 532 19.27 11.46 11.99
C LEU A 532 18.66 12.65 12.75
N THR A 533 18.34 13.74 12.03
CA THR A 533 17.72 14.93 12.64
C THR A 533 16.39 14.59 13.29
N TRP A 534 15.55 13.80 12.60
CA TRP A 534 14.26 13.38 13.12
C TRP A 534 14.41 12.45 14.33
N MET A 535 15.28 11.44 14.27
CA MET A 535 15.49 10.51 15.38
C MET A 535 16.03 11.21 16.63
N LYS A 536 16.93 12.19 16.47
CA LYS A 536 17.40 13.02 17.58
C LYS A 536 16.26 13.84 18.21
N GLN A 537 15.39 14.43 17.39
CA GLN A 537 14.22 15.15 17.88
C GLN A 537 13.24 14.22 18.61
N ASP A 538 13.01 13.01 18.11
CA ASP A 538 12.14 12.02 18.72
C ASP A 538 12.69 11.53 20.08
N LEU A 539 13.97 11.15 20.14
CA LEU A 539 14.67 10.77 21.36
C LEU A 539 14.60 11.87 22.42
N HIS A 540 14.94 13.11 22.05
CA HIS A 540 14.85 14.26 22.93
C HIS A 540 13.42 14.49 23.44
N SER A 541 12.42 14.45 22.55
CA SER A 541 11.02 14.65 22.93
C SER A 541 10.54 13.61 23.93
N ARG A 542 10.98 12.34 23.78
CA ARG A 542 10.63 11.25 24.70
C ARG A 542 11.25 11.43 26.08
N VAL A 543 12.53 11.83 26.13
CA VAL A 543 13.25 12.07 27.39
C VAL A 543 12.64 13.27 28.11
N VAL A 544 12.39 14.38 27.41
CA VAL A 544 11.79 15.57 28.04
C VAL A 544 10.35 15.31 28.48
N TRP A 545 9.55 14.58 27.69
CA TRP A 545 8.21 14.16 28.10
C TRP A 545 8.23 13.34 29.40
N ALA A 546 9.19 12.41 29.53
CA ALA A 546 9.31 11.58 30.72
C ALA A 546 9.76 12.40 31.97
N GLN A 547 10.55 13.45 31.76
CA GLN A 547 11.04 14.35 32.81
C GLN A 547 10.00 15.38 33.26
N CYS A 548 9.29 16.00 32.30
CA CYS A 548 8.44 17.16 32.49
C CYS A 548 7.06 16.86 31.91
N SER A 549 6.07 16.72 32.78
CA SER A 549 4.67 16.46 32.43
C SER A 549 3.96 17.60 31.67
N ASP A 550 4.69 18.48 30.97
CA ASP A 550 4.18 19.69 30.30
C ASP A 550 4.80 19.87 28.89
N PRO A 551 4.01 19.75 27.80
CA PRO A 551 4.51 19.75 26.42
C PRO A 551 4.99 21.10 25.86
N GLU A 552 4.81 22.23 26.54
CA GLU A 552 5.02 23.56 25.93
C GLU A 552 6.47 24.08 25.93
N GLN A 553 7.44 23.41 26.59
CA GLN A 553 8.80 23.94 26.74
C GLN A 553 9.86 23.43 25.73
N THR A 554 9.55 22.47 24.85
CA THR A 554 10.58 21.64 24.18
C THR A 554 11.11 22.13 22.83
N SER A 555 10.79 23.34 22.35
CA SER A 555 11.09 23.71 20.95
C SER A 555 12.27 24.67 20.72
N ARG A 556 13.00 25.10 21.75
CA ARG A 556 14.00 26.17 21.57
C ARG A 556 15.40 25.74 21.97
N ASN A 557 16.20 25.50 20.93
CA ASN A 557 17.68 25.61 20.84
C ASN A 557 18.42 24.27 20.75
N PHE A 558 18.78 23.86 19.52
CA PHE A 558 20.10 23.28 19.25
C PHE A 558 20.47 23.31 17.75
N ILE A 559 21.71 23.66 17.44
CA ILE A 559 22.34 23.54 16.11
C ILE A 559 23.48 22.51 16.26
N PRO A 560 23.49 21.39 15.52
CA PRO A 560 24.53 20.37 15.66
C PRO A 560 25.93 20.87 15.30
N ILE A 561 26.95 20.48 16.05
CA ILE A 561 28.36 20.87 15.83
C ILE A 561 28.88 20.46 14.43
N TRP A 562 28.32 19.44 13.79
CA TRP A 562 28.66 19.08 12.41
C TRP A 562 28.12 20.08 11.36
N TRP A 563 27.09 20.87 11.69
CA TRP A 563 26.61 21.98 10.85
C TRP A 563 27.68 23.08 10.71
N LEU A 564 28.46 23.35 11.76
CA LEU A 564 29.61 24.26 11.70
C LEU A 564 30.75 23.69 10.84
N ARG A 565 30.94 22.36 10.84
CA ARG A 565 31.94 21.67 10.02
C ARG A 565 31.57 21.60 8.54
N MET A 566 30.30 21.37 8.22
CA MET A 566 29.81 21.45 6.83
C MET A 566 29.84 22.90 6.32
N TRP A 567 29.53 23.87 7.17
CA TRP A 567 29.64 25.30 6.82
C TRP A 567 31.09 25.72 6.61
N SER A 568 32.05 25.24 7.41
CA SER A 568 33.48 25.54 7.20
C SER A 568 34.03 24.95 5.89
N VAL A 569 33.63 23.71 5.55
CA VAL A 569 33.99 23.06 4.27
C VAL A 569 33.36 23.80 3.08
N LYS A 570 32.11 24.27 3.19
CA LYS A 570 31.42 25.01 2.13
C LYS A 570 31.97 26.43 1.93
N GLN A 571 32.61 27.01 2.95
CA GLN A 571 33.25 28.33 2.89
C GLN A 571 34.76 28.28 2.56
N GLY A 572 35.34 27.08 2.43
CA GLY A 572 36.77 26.91 2.13
C GLY A 572 37.69 27.33 3.28
N ILE A 573 37.23 27.24 4.52
CA ILE A 573 38.03 27.52 5.71
C ILE A 573 38.69 26.21 6.13
N GLU A 574 39.98 26.06 5.83
CA GLU A 574 40.82 25.02 6.45
C GLU A 574 41.13 25.45 7.88
N GLU A 575 40.63 24.73 8.88
CA GLU A 575 41.05 24.92 10.27
C GLU A 575 42.34 24.13 10.54
N GLU A 576 43.44 24.87 10.67
CA GLU A 576 44.66 24.40 11.35
C GLU A 576 44.32 24.06 12.81
N GLU A 577 44.70 22.86 13.24
CA GLU A 577 44.64 22.44 14.63
C GLU A 577 45.46 23.38 15.52
N SER A 578 44.79 24.18 16.36
CA SER A 578 45.45 24.77 17.52
C SER A 578 44.54 24.88 18.73
N ASN A 579 44.82 24.05 19.73
CA ASN A 579 44.74 24.29 21.18
C ASN A 579 44.03 25.58 21.66
N HIS A 580 42.88 25.45 22.35
CA HIS A 580 42.76 25.71 23.80
C HIS A 580 41.31 25.80 24.31
N SER A 581 41.08 25.07 25.41
CA SER A 581 40.32 25.39 26.63
C SER A 581 39.10 26.34 26.60
N SER A 582 37.98 25.79 27.08
CA SER A 582 37.03 26.37 28.04
C SER A 582 36.74 27.88 27.99
N SER A 583 35.51 28.25 27.63
CA SER A 583 34.65 29.05 28.52
C SER A 583 33.24 29.11 27.97
N SER A 584 32.29 28.77 28.83
CA SER A 584 30.91 29.21 28.85
C SER A 584 30.75 30.69 28.47
N ASP A 585 29.80 30.98 27.59
CA ASP A 585 28.81 32.06 27.70
C ASP A 585 28.24 32.38 26.33
N TYR A 586 26.99 31.98 26.08
CA TYR A 586 26.04 32.85 25.38
C TYR A 586 24.62 32.56 25.88
N SER A 587 24.15 33.49 26.69
CA SER A 587 22.79 33.68 27.19
C SER A 587 21.78 33.94 26.06
N ILE A 588 20.59 33.33 26.18
CA ILE A 588 19.30 33.87 25.71
C ILE A 588 18.43 34.08 26.94
#